data_AF-A0A1A8RPY8-F1
#
_entry.id   AF-A0A1A8RPY8-F1
#
_cell.length_a   1.000
_cell.length_b   1.000
_cell.length_c   1.000
_cell.angle_alpha   90.00
_cell.angle_beta   90.00
_cell.angle_gamma   90.00
#
_symmetry.space_group_name_H-M   'P 1'
#
loop_
_entity.id
_entity.type
_entity.pdbx_description
1 polymer ?
#
loop_
_entity_poly.entity_id
_entity_poly.type
_entity_poly.pdbx_seq_one_letter_code
_entity_poly.pdbx_strand_id
1 'polypeptide(L)'
;RTDKSQSSKFQGVETPSQSRYVGYYEIMKTQYNRQLPPPKSLRIKSIRIHSIAGVGKGDGSDLTVKIIVKRELVFRCVCAKQDNCSVFPDVGNNAAVISLHSGPVVEGDVKVMFESSSGLPKGYEDVPFYFWFNTSFIADNKLFLPREELDNPHKSKTWNLYKEDFGVTVFFSGSE
;
A
#
# COMPACT_ATOMS: atom_id res chain seq x y z
N ARG A 1 11.99 1.84 25.52
CA ARG A 1 10.90 2.33 26.41
C ARG A 1 9.74 2.63 25.49
N THR A 2 8.70 1.81 25.49
CA THR A 2 7.50 1.97 24.64
C THR A 2 6.32 2.04 25.57
N ASP A 3 6.02 3.24 26.03
CA ASP A 3 4.87 3.50 26.88
C ASP A 3 3.62 3.63 25.98
N LYS A 4 2.68 2.70 26.13
CA LYS A 4 1.39 2.67 25.41
C LYS A 4 0.28 3.39 26.17
N SER A 5 0.58 4.03 27.31
CA SER A 5 -0.44 4.61 28.20
C SER A 5 -1.09 5.90 27.69
N GLN A 6 -0.53 6.55 26.66
CA GLN A 6 -0.99 7.87 26.19
C GLN A 6 -1.44 7.91 24.72
N SER A 7 -0.98 6.98 23.87
CA SER A 7 -1.50 6.82 22.51
C SER A 7 -1.01 5.51 21.88
N SER A 8 -1.73 4.99 20.89
CA SER A 8 -1.27 3.85 20.07
C SER A 8 -0.14 4.21 19.10
N LYS A 9 0.25 5.49 18.98
CA LYS A 9 1.33 5.95 18.10
C LYS A 9 2.67 5.97 18.83
N PHE A 10 3.71 5.47 18.17
CA PHE A 10 5.08 5.62 18.61
C PHE A 10 5.47 7.10 18.59
N GLN A 11 5.93 7.64 19.72
CA GLN A 11 6.46 9.00 19.78
C GLN A 11 7.66 9.12 18.83
N GLY A 12 7.65 10.12 17.95
CA GLY A 12 8.70 10.37 16.96
C GLY A 12 8.54 9.66 15.61
N VAL A 13 7.42 8.95 15.38
CA VAL A 13 7.11 8.34 14.09
C VAL A 13 6.12 9.20 13.30
N GLU A 14 6.49 9.57 12.07
CA GLU A 14 5.71 10.47 11.22
C GLU A 14 4.76 9.75 10.27
N THR A 15 5.11 8.54 9.82
CA THR A 15 4.29 7.79 8.85
C THR A 15 3.94 6.37 9.30
N PRO A 16 2.78 5.83 8.88
CA PRO A 16 2.43 4.44 9.12
C PRO A 16 3.44 3.42 8.60
N SER A 17 4.08 3.67 7.46
CA SER A 17 5.17 2.81 6.98
C SER A 17 6.33 2.76 7.97
N GLN A 18 6.75 3.88 8.57
CA GLN A 18 7.77 3.86 9.62
C GLN A 18 7.30 3.03 10.83
N SER A 19 6.04 3.19 11.25
CA SER A 19 5.45 2.40 12.35
C SER A 19 5.46 0.90 12.03
N ARG A 20 5.16 0.53 10.79
CA ARG A 20 5.18 -0.86 10.31
C ARG A 20 6.58 -1.46 10.40
N TYR A 21 7.63 -0.71 10.07
CA TYR A 21 9.02 -1.19 10.18
C TYR A 21 9.47 -1.34 11.63
N VAL A 22 8.97 -0.51 12.56
CA VAL A 22 9.13 -0.77 14.00
C VAL A 22 8.48 -2.09 14.40
N GLY A 23 7.27 -2.36 13.89
CA GLY A 23 6.59 -3.65 14.08
C GLY A 23 7.35 -4.84 13.50
N TYR A 24 7.91 -4.71 12.29
CA TYR A 24 8.78 -5.73 11.70
C TYR A 24 10.00 -6.03 12.57
N TYR A 25 10.64 -5.00 13.13
CA TYR A 25 11.76 -5.19 14.04
C TYR A 25 11.35 -5.90 15.34
N GLU A 26 10.17 -5.59 15.89
CA GLU A 26 9.61 -6.30 17.04
C GLU A 26 9.38 -7.79 16.74
N ILE A 27 8.85 -8.12 15.57
CA ILE A 27 8.71 -9.51 15.08
C ILE A 27 10.08 -10.17 14.96
N MET A 28 11.06 -9.52 14.35
CA MET A 28 12.43 -10.07 14.23
C MET A 28 13.03 -10.38 15.60
N LYS A 29 12.89 -9.46 16.55
CA LYS A 29 13.41 -9.62 17.91
C LYS A 29 12.73 -10.77 18.66
N THR A 30 11.42 -10.94 18.51
CA THR A 30 10.62 -11.88 19.31
C THR A 30 10.52 -13.27 18.71
N GLN A 31 10.51 -13.38 17.37
CA GLN A 31 10.24 -14.64 16.65
C GLN A 31 11.46 -15.16 15.88
N TYR A 32 12.37 -14.29 15.45
CA TYR A 32 13.49 -14.65 14.57
C TYR A 32 14.86 -14.48 15.24
N ASN A 33 14.92 -14.32 16.57
CA ASN A 33 16.17 -14.08 17.30
C ASN A 33 17.04 -12.97 16.67
N ARG A 34 16.38 -11.88 16.25
CA ARG A 34 16.96 -10.72 15.56
C ARG A 34 17.58 -11.03 14.18
N GLN A 35 17.32 -12.20 13.63
CA GLN A 35 17.62 -12.53 12.24
C GLN A 35 16.50 -12.04 11.33
N LEU A 36 16.83 -11.81 10.06
CA LEU A 36 15.83 -11.53 9.04
C LEU A 36 14.99 -12.79 8.79
N PRO A 37 13.67 -12.67 8.65
CA PRO A 37 12.86 -13.78 8.15
C PRO A 37 13.33 -14.18 6.74
N PRO A 38 13.15 -15.45 6.34
CA PRO A 38 13.54 -15.91 5.01
C PRO A 38 13.01 -14.99 3.90
N PRO A 39 13.82 -14.66 2.87
CA PRO A 39 13.36 -13.89 1.73
C PRO A 39 12.16 -14.56 1.06
N LYS A 40 11.19 -13.75 0.61
CA LYS A 40 10.03 -14.23 -0.14
C LYS A 40 9.94 -13.47 -1.46
N SER A 41 10.11 -14.19 -2.55
CA SER A 41 9.86 -13.67 -3.90
C SER A 41 8.37 -13.82 -4.21
N LEU A 42 7.70 -12.70 -4.47
CA LEU A 42 6.24 -12.66 -4.68
C LEU A 42 5.91 -11.86 -5.94
N ARG A 43 4.98 -12.37 -6.74
CA ARG A 43 4.44 -11.62 -7.88
C ARG A 43 3.21 -10.82 -7.44
N ILE A 44 3.21 -9.52 -7.66
CA ILE A 44 2.01 -8.69 -7.42
C ILE A 44 1.01 -8.93 -8.56
N LYS A 45 -0.19 -9.40 -8.22
CA LYS A 45 -1.24 -9.75 -9.20
C LYS A 45 -2.24 -8.63 -9.37
N SER A 46 -2.78 -8.12 -8.27
CA SER A 46 -3.79 -7.10 -8.29
C SER A 46 -3.80 -6.27 -7.02
N ILE A 47 -4.37 -5.08 -7.14
CA ILE A 47 -4.55 -4.13 -6.04
C ILE A 47 -6.03 -3.79 -5.99
N ARG A 48 -6.68 -4.06 -4.86
CA ARG A 48 -8.05 -3.63 -4.59
C ARG A 48 -8.02 -2.39 -3.70
N ILE A 49 -8.67 -1.33 -4.14
CA ILE A 49 -8.90 -0.12 -3.35
C ILE A 49 -10.33 -0.16 -2.85
N HIS A 50 -10.48 -0.18 -1.54
CA HIS A 50 -11.77 -0.18 -0.86
C HIS A 50 -12.22 1.25 -0.60
N SER A 51 -13.53 1.45 -0.63
CA SER A 51 -14.22 2.71 -0.38
C SER A 51 -13.74 3.83 -1.30
N ILE A 52 -13.69 3.52 -2.59
CA ILE A 52 -13.14 4.37 -3.64
C ILE A 52 -14.09 5.51 -4.04
N ALA A 53 -15.41 5.39 -3.83
CA ALA A 53 -16.37 6.41 -4.21
C ALA A 53 -16.03 7.77 -3.58
N GLY A 54 -15.99 8.81 -4.41
CA GLY A 54 -15.59 10.17 -4.00
C GLY A 54 -14.07 10.40 -3.92
N VAL A 55 -13.24 9.37 -4.12
CA VAL A 55 -11.78 9.50 -4.24
C VAL A 55 -11.39 9.59 -5.71
N GLY A 56 -10.95 10.78 -6.14
CA GLY A 56 -10.57 11.02 -7.54
C GLY A 56 -11.80 10.94 -8.43
N LYS A 57 -11.78 10.07 -9.44
CA LYS A 57 -12.97 9.77 -10.25
C LYS A 57 -13.95 8.81 -9.58
N GLY A 58 -13.57 8.20 -8.45
CA GLY A 58 -14.43 7.27 -7.72
C GLY A 58 -14.46 5.85 -8.30
N ASP A 59 -13.65 5.55 -9.32
CA ASP A 59 -13.61 4.25 -10.01
C ASP A 59 -12.18 3.71 -10.20
N GLY A 60 -11.17 4.45 -9.72
CA GLY A 60 -9.75 4.13 -9.86
C GLY A 60 -9.15 4.42 -11.24
N SER A 61 -9.94 4.86 -12.23
CA SER A 61 -9.47 5.12 -13.60
C SER A 61 -8.47 6.27 -13.67
N ASP A 62 -8.49 7.20 -12.72
CA ASP A 62 -7.56 8.33 -12.69
C ASP A 62 -6.17 8.00 -12.13
N LEU A 63 -5.97 6.79 -11.61
CA LEU A 63 -4.77 6.42 -10.87
C LEU A 63 -3.61 5.97 -11.77
N THR A 64 -2.39 6.23 -11.31
CA THR A 64 -1.16 5.63 -11.83
C THR A 64 -0.43 4.97 -10.67
N VAL A 65 -0.10 3.68 -10.81
CA VAL A 65 0.61 2.93 -9.76
C VAL A 65 2.07 2.80 -10.16
N LYS A 66 2.97 3.11 -9.23
CA LYS A 66 4.41 2.89 -9.35
C LYS A 66 4.86 1.93 -8.26
N ILE A 67 5.59 0.88 -8.64
CA ILE A 67 6.18 -0.09 -7.72
C ILE A 67 7.69 0.08 -7.80
N ILE A 68 8.31 0.34 -6.65
CA ILE A 68 9.73 0.66 -6.53
C ILE A 68 10.37 -0.34 -5.57
N VAL A 69 11.48 -0.93 -5.98
CA VAL A 69 12.29 -1.87 -5.19
C VAL A 69 13.73 -1.40 -5.26
N LYS A 70 14.44 -1.34 -4.12
CA LYS A 70 15.83 -0.85 -4.04
C LYS A 70 16.04 0.52 -4.73
N ARG A 71 15.04 1.41 -4.62
CA ARG A 71 14.99 2.75 -5.24
C ARG A 71 14.84 2.78 -6.77
N GLU A 72 14.71 1.62 -7.41
CA GLU A 72 14.46 1.50 -8.84
C GLU A 72 12.98 1.32 -9.12
N LEU A 73 12.46 2.00 -10.15
CA LEU A 73 11.10 1.80 -10.64
C LEU A 73 11.03 0.48 -11.40
N VAL A 74 10.50 -0.56 -10.76
CA VAL A 74 10.42 -1.91 -11.36
C VAL A 74 9.12 -2.13 -12.12
N PHE A 75 8.08 -1.33 -11.86
CA PHE A 75 6.82 -1.42 -12.57
C PHE A 75 6.03 -0.12 -12.50
N ARG A 76 5.31 0.17 -13.58
CA ARG A 76 4.37 1.28 -13.66
C ARG A 76 3.17 0.88 -14.49
N CYS A 77 1.97 1.17 -13.99
CA CYS A 77 0.73 1.05 -14.77
C CYS A 77 -0.10 2.34 -14.71
N VAL A 78 -0.77 2.66 -15.83
CA VAL A 78 -1.61 3.86 -15.97
C VAL A 78 -3.05 3.43 -16.18
N CYS A 79 -3.87 3.55 -15.15
CA CYS A 79 -5.26 3.08 -15.14
C CYS A 79 -6.10 3.74 -16.24
N ALA A 80 -5.90 5.04 -16.47
CA ALA A 80 -6.63 5.80 -17.49
C ALA A 80 -6.41 5.29 -18.92
N LYS A 81 -5.23 4.72 -19.17
CA LYS A 81 -4.85 4.17 -20.49
C LYS A 81 -4.91 2.64 -20.53
N GLN A 82 -5.19 2.00 -19.39
CA GLN A 82 -5.03 0.55 -19.19
C GLN A 82 -3.64 0.05 -19.64
N ASP A 83 -2.62 0.89 -19.40
CA ASP A 83 -1.22 0.58 -19.71
C ASP A 83 -0.65 -0.27 -18.58
N ASN A 84 -0.25 -1.52 -18.89
CA ASN A 84 0.18 -2.56 -17.94
C ASN A 84 -0.84 -2.94 -16.86
N CYS A 85 -2.11 -2.56 -17.00
CA CYS A 85 -3.16 -2.99 -16.08
C CYS A 85 -4.55 -2.98 -16.72
N SER A 86 -5.49 -3.67 -16.09
CA SER A 86 -6.93 -3.52 -16.31
C SER A 86 -7.60 -3.08 -15.02
N VAL A 87 -8.55 -2.16 -15.12
CA VAL A 87 -9.25 -1.57 -13.97
C VAL A 87 -10.70 -2.03 -14.00
N PHE A 88 -11.17 -2.60 -12.90
CA PHE A 88 -12.52 -3.12 -12.76
C PHE A 88 -13.21 -2.41 -11.58
N PRO A 89 -14.19 -1.53 -11.85
CA PRO A 89 -15.05 -0.99 -10.82
C PRO A 89 -15.90 -2.10 -10.21
N ASP A 90 -15.89 -2.19 -8.88
CA ASP A 90 -16.73 -3.09 -8.07
C ASP A 90 -17.73 -2.23 -7.29
N VAL A 91 -18.69 -1.66 -8.04
CA VAL A 91 -19.65 -0.66 -7.53
C VAL A 91 -20.45 -1.22 -6.36
N GLY A 92 -20.84 -2.50 -6.41
CA GLY A 92 -21.62 -3.15 -5.35
C GLY A 92 -20.91 -3.19 -4.01
N ASN A 93 -19.57 -3.22 -4.02
CA ASN A 93 -18.75 -3.22 -2.80
C ASN A 93 -17.97 -1.92 -2.59
N ASN A 94 -18.34 -0.84 -3.31
CA ASN A 94 -17.65 0.44 -3.27
C ASN A 94 -16.11 0.30 -3.43
N ALA A 95 -15.66 -0.47 -4.42
CA ALA A 95 -14.25 -0.76 -4.62
C ALA A 95 -13.83 -0.63 -6.08
N ALA A 96 -12.52 -0.56 -6.30
CA ALA A 96 -11.91 -0.69 -7.62
C ALA A 96 -10.78 -1.71 -7.56
N VAL A 97 -10.71 -2.60 -8.55
CA VAL A 97 -9.65 -3.62 -8.66
C VAL A 97 -8.76 -3.28 -9.85
N ILE A 98 -7.48 -3.05 -9.59
CA ILE A 98 -6.44 -2.84 -10.59
C ILE A 98 -5.70 -4.18 -10.76
N SER A 99 -5.97 -4.90 -11.84
CA SER A 99 -5.25 -6.13 -12.20
C SER A 99 -4.00 -5.76 -12.99
N LEU A 100 -2.82 -6.20 -12.55
CA LEU A 100 -1.55 -5.85 -13.19
C LEU A 100 -1.21 -6.87 -14.28
N HIS A 101 -1.01 -6.40 -15.52
CA HIS A 101 -0.53 -7.25 -16.61
C HIS A 101 0.94 -7.54 -16.38
N SER A 102 1.31 -8.83 -16.31
CA SER A 102 2.68 -9.26 -16.03
C SER A 102 3.28 -8.54 -14.81
N GLY A 103 2.48 -8.35 -13.75
CA GLY A 103 2.89 -7.63 -12.55
C GLY A 103 4.24 -8.12 -11.99
N PRO A 104 5.04 -7.23 -11.37
CA PRO A 104 6.44 -7.50 -11.09
C PRO A 104 6.59 -8.58 -10.03
N VAL A 105 7.66 -9.37 -10.16
CA VAL A 105 8.17 -10.19 -9.06
C VAL A 105 9.02 -9.28 -8.17
N VAL A 106 8.72 -9.25 -6.88
CA VAL A 106 9.37 -8.38 -5.90
C VAL A 106 9.87 -9.20 -4.71
N GLU A 107 10.98 -8.75 -4.12
CA GLU A 107 11.60 -9.34 -2.93
C GLU A 107 12.19 -8.22 -2.06
N GLY A 108 12.17 -8.40 -0.74
CA GLY A 108 12.62 -7.42 0.24
C GLY A 108 11.64 -6.25 0.40
N ASP A 109 12.19 -5.04 0.52
CA ASP A 109 11.45 -3.80 0.74
C ASP A 109 10.87 -3.23 -0.56
N VAL A 110 9.56 -3.00 -0.55
CA VAL A 110 8.78 -2.57 -1.70
C VAL A 110 7.99 -1.32 -1.34
N LYS A 111 8.12 -0.28 -2.16
CA LYS A 111 7.29 0.94 -2.09
C LYS A 111 6.24 0.88 -3.20
N VAL A 112 4.99 1.14 -2.86
CA VAL A 112 3.89 1.27 -3.83
C VAL A 112 3.32 2.68 -3.72
N MET A 113 3.37 3.43 -4.82
CA MET A 113 2.90 4.82 -4.89
C MET A 113 1.70 4.94 -5.83
N PHE A 114 0.73 5.78 -5.45
CA PHE A 114 -0.48 6.06 -6.21
C PHE A 114 -0.51 7.54 -6.58
N GLU A 115 -0.28 7.85 -7.85
CA GLU A 115 -0.52 9.16 -8.44
C GLU A 115 -1.97 9.25 -8.95
N SER A 116 -2.51 10.45 -9.08
CA SER A 116 -3.84 10.69 -9.63
C SER A 116 -3.82 11.86 -10.61
N SER A 117 -4.54 11.69 -11.72
CA SER A 117 -4.80 12.73 -12.72
C SER A 117 -5.99 13.64 -12.38
N SER A 118 -6.71 13.38 -11.28
CA SER A 118 -7.93 14.10 -10.89
C SER A 118 -7.72 15.16 -9.82
N GLY A 119 -6.48 15.64 -9.64
CA GLY A 119 -6.18 16.71 -8.70
C GLY A 119 -6.35 16.33 -7.22
N LEU A 120 -6.23 15.04 -6.89
CA LEU A 120 -6.29 14.60 -5.49
C LEU A 120 -5.21 15.31 -4.65
N PRO A 121 -5.51 15.72 -3.40
CA PRO A 121 -4.55 16.38 -2.53
C PRO A 121 -3.31 15.51 -2.30
N LYS A 122 -2.14 16.10 -2.49
CA LYS A 122 -0.84 15.42 -2.31
C LYS A 122 -0.29 15.65 -0.91
N GLY A 123 0.40 14.64 -0.38
CA GLY A 123 1.07 14.70 0.91
C GLY A 123 2.57 14.53 0.76
N TYR A 124 3.15 13.69 1.61
CA TYR A 124 4.53 13.26 1.44
C TYR A 124 4.73 12.61 0.07
N GLU A 125 5.96 12.69 -0.45
CA GLU A 125 6.37 12.08 -1.72
C GLU A 125 5.65 12.64 -2.96
N ASP A 126 4.99 13.80 -2.83
CA ASP A 126 4.22 14.48 -3.89
C ASP A 126 3.13 13.59 -4.55
N VAL A 127 2.55 12.66 -3.78
CA VAL A 127 1.47 11.77 -4.23
C VAL A 127 0.27 11.78 -3.28
N PRO A 128 -0.95 11.45 -3.77
CA PRO A 128 -2.12 11.23 -2.93
C PRO A 128 -1.87 10.27 -1.77
N PHE A 129 -1.34 9.08 -2.05
CA PHE A 129 -1.00 8.10 -1.02
C PHE A 129 0.02 7.07 -1.52
N TYR A 130 0.71 6.43 -0.58
CA TYR A 130 1.66 5.35 -0.83
C TYR A 130 1.79 4.49 0.42
N PHE A 131 2.57 3.41 0.31
CA PHE A 131 2.99 2.63 1.47
C PHE A 131 4.26 1.82 1.16
N TRP A 132 4.93 1.40 2.23
CA TRP A 132 6.02 0.43 2.18
C TRP A 132 5.63 -0.87 2.87
N PHE A 133 6.12 -1.99 2.33
CA PHE A 133 6.06 -3.29 2.98
C PHE A 133 7.33 -4.08 2.68
N ASN A 134 7.55 -5.15 3.45
CA ASN A 134 8.61 -6.10 3.19
C ASN A 134 7.98 -7.47 2.90
N THR A 135 8.35 -8.07 1.77
CA THR A 135 7.80 -9.33 1.27
C THR A 135 7.94 -10.50 2.25
N SER A 136 9.01 -10.55 3.05
CA SER A 136 9.22 -11.63 4.02
C SER A 136 8.14 -11.71 5.11
N PHE A 137 7.47 -10.59 5.39
CA PHE A 137 6.40 -10.49 6.40
C PHE A 137 5.00 -10.73 5.82
N ILE A 138 4.88 -10.97 4.51
CA ILE A 138 3.58 -11.28 3.89
C ILE A 138 3.13 -12.69 4.28
N ALA A 139 1.87 -12.78 4.68
CA ALA A 139 1.14 -14.01 4.96
C ALA A 139 -0.02 -14.16 3.98
N ASP A 140 -0.44 -15.40 3.71
CA ASP A 140 -1.62 -15.73 2.91
C ASP A 140 -1.69 -15.06 1.52
N ASN A 141 -0.52 -14.76 0.92
CA ASN A 141 -0.40 -14.08 -0.37
C ASN A 141 -1.24 -12.78 -0.45
N LYS A 142 -1.40 -12.09 0.68
CA LYS A 142 -2.26 -10.90 0.78
C LYS A 142 -1.69 -9.90 1.78
N LEU A 143 -1.78 -8.62 1.43
CA LEU A 143 -1.52 -7.52 2.35
C LEU A 143 -2.74 -6.61 2.36
N PHE A 144 -3.40 -6.45 3.51
CA PHE A 144 -4.43 -5.45 3.69
C PHE A 144 -3.93 -4.32 4.59
N LEU A 145 -4.08 -3.08 4.13
CA LEU A 145 -3.75 -1.87 4.86
C LEU A 145 -4.99 -0.98 4.96
N PRO A 146 -5.56 -0.76 6.16
CA PRO A 146 -6.62 0.23 6.36
C PRO A 146 -6.08 1.66 6.19
N ARG A 147 -6.97 2.65 6.13
CA ARG A 147 -6.65 4.08 5.96
C ARG A 147 -5.53 4.57 6.89
N GLU A 148 -5.57 4.17 8.16
CA GLU A 148 -4.62 4.57 9.20
C GLU A 148 -3.23 3.99 8.96
N GLU A 149 -3.14 2.95 8.12
CA GLU A 149 -1.90 2.26 7.75
C GLU A 149 -1.34 2.71 6.38
N LEU A 150 -1.99 3.67 5.73
CA LEU A 150 -1.53 4.25 4.46
C LEU A 150 -0.85 5.60 4.69
N ASP A 151 0.29 5.81 4.04
CA ASP A 151 1.01 7.07 4.12
C ASP A 151 0.25 8.15 3.33
N ASN A 152 -0.03 9.27 4.00
CA ASN A 152 -0.95 10.36 3.68
C ASN A 152 -2.42 10.19 4.17
N PRO A 153 -3.18 9.11 3.86
CA PRO A 153 -4.55 8.93 4.36
C PRO A 153 -4.68 8.82 5.89
N HIS A 154 -3.62 8.41 6.60
CA HIS A 154 -3.60 8.38 8.07
C HIS A 154 -3.77 9.76 8.74
N LYS A 155 -3.65 10.86 8.00
CA LYS A 155 -3.81 12.21 8.54
C LYS A 155 -5.29 12.58 8.59
N SER A 156 -5.79 12.92 9.77
CA SER A 156 -7.20 13.26 10.00
C SER A 156 -7.76 14.35 9.09
N LYS A 157 -6.93 15.31 8.68
CA LYS A 157 -7.29 16.36 7.71
C LYS A 157 -7.72 15.83 6.32
N THR A 158 -7.46 14.56 6.03
CA THR A 158 -7.79 13.92 4.75
C THR A 158 -9.02 13.01 4.84
N TRP A 159 -9.63 12.86 6.03
CA TRP A 159 -10.70 11.88 6.27
C TRP A 159 -12.07 12.29 5.72
N ASN A 160 -12.23 13.54 5.31
CA ASN A 160 -13.37 13.96 4.48
C ASN A 160 -13.33 13.29 3.11
N LEU A 161 -12.14 13.01 2.57
CA LEU A 161 -11.89 12.32 1.31
C LEU A 161 -11.76 10.80 1.53
N TYR A 162 -10.79 10.36 2.34
CA TYR A 162 -10.56 8.96 2.65
C TYR A 162 -11.42 8.53 3.85
N LYS A 163 -12.54 7.85 3.56
CA LYS A 163 -13.52 7.41 4.56
C LYS A 163 -12.95 6.34 5.50
N GLU A 164 -13.65 6.07 6.60
CA GLU A 164 -13.18 5.15 7.65
C GLU A 164 -12.87 3.74 7.12
N ASP A 165 -13.66 3.27 6.17
CA ASP A 165 -13.53 1.99 5.47
C ASP A 165 -12.61 2.07 4.23
N PHE A 166 -11.91 3.18 4.00
CA PHE A 166 -10.90 3.28 2.94
C PHE A 166 -9.71 2.38 3.27
N GLY A 167 -9.20 1.67 2.27
CA GLY A 167 -8.05 0.79 2.46
C GLY A 167 -7.56 0.19 1.15
N VAL A 168 -6.39 -0.44 1.21
CA VAL A 168 -5.79 -1.10 0.05
C VAL A 168 -5.51 -2.55 0.38
N THR A 169 -5.89 -3.46 -0.51
CA THR A 169 -5.43 -4.85 -0.49
C THR A 169 -4.53 -5.12 -1.69
N VAL A 170 -3.35 -5.66 -1.44
CA VAL A 170 -2.46 -6.19 -2.47
C VAL A 170 -2.56 -7.71 -2.46
N PHE A 171 -2.81 -8.30 -3.62
CA PHE A 171 -2.85 -9.75 -3.81
C PHE A 171 -1.60 -10.22 -4.54
N PHE A 172 -1.00 -11.30 -4.05
CA PHE A 172 0.23 -11.87 -4.56
C PHE A 172 0.00 -13.28 -5.09
N SER A 173 0.98 -13.80 -5.84
CA SER A 173 1.19 -15.23 -6.00
C SER A 173 2.63 -15.57 -5.63
N GLY A 174 2.90 -16.84 -5.29
CA GLY A 174 4.28 -17.34 -5.21
C GLY A 174 5.02 -17.09 -6.53
N SER A 175 6.33 -16.92 -6.46
CA SER A 175 7.20 -17.05 -7.64
C SER A 175 7.27 -18.54 -8.01
N GLU A 176 6.83 -18.89 -9.21
CA GLU A 176 7.33 -20.10 -9.88
C GLU A 176 8.80 -19.91 -10.24
#